data_AF-A0A1C3E7G0-F1
#
_entry.id   AF-A0A1C3E7G0-F1
#
_cell.length_a   1.000
_cell.length_b   1.000
_cell.length_c   1.000
_cell.angle_alpha   90.00
_cell.angle_beta   90.00
_cell.angle_gamma   90.00
#
_symmetry.space_group_name_H-M   'P 1'
#
loop_
_entity.id
_entity.type
_entity.pdbx_description
1 polymer ?
#
loop_
_entity_poly.entity_id
_entity_poly.type
_entity_poly.pdbx_seq_one_letter_code
_entity_poly.pdbx_strand_id
1 'polypeptide(L)'
;MSLINQLSDIDDQLLTLLAEKEVNVDRLACLLNERKQCIDEIREQQALPDEDIWQEAISRSEAIFDKMQEHHKIASQQLFNMKKGRKSVQIYQRISR
;
A
#
# COMPACT_ATOMS: atom_id res chain seq x y z
N MET A 1 8.60 13.81 19.72
CA MET A 1 8.56 12.36 19.46
C MET A 1 9.81 12.00 18.68
N SER A 2 10.36 10.78 18.85
CA SER A 2 11.48 10.31 18.02
C SER A 2 11.01 10.10 16.57
N LEU A 3 11.86 10.38 15.57
CA LEU A 3 11.54 10.11 14.17
C LEU A 3 11.20 8.64 13.93
N ILE A 4 11.81 7.73 14.68
CA ILE A 4 11.50 6.30 14.61
C ILE A 4 10.09 5.98 15.09
N ASN A 5 9.62 6.65 16.15
CA ASN A 5 8.25 6.45 16.61
C ASN A 5 7.25 7.02 15.58
N GLN A 6 7.59 8.14 14.95
CA GLN A 6 6.78 8.69 13.87
C GLN A 6 6.74 7.75 12.66
N LEU A 7 7.85 7.12 12.28
CA LEU A 7 7.88 6.11 11.22
C LEU A 7 7.00 4.91 11.58
N SER A 8 7.09 4.42 12.83
CA SER A 8 6.23 3.36 13.35
C SER A 8 4.74 3.72 13.25
N ASP A 9 4.36 4.93 13.66
CA ASP A 9 2.97 5.39 13.62
C ASP A 9 2.44 5.52 12.17
N ILE A 10 3.30 5.91 11.24
CA ILE A 10 2.96 5.98 9.81
C ILE A 10 2.79 4.55 9.26
N ASP A 11 3.68 3.63 9.61
CA ASP A 11 3.64 2.23 9.19
C ASP A 11 2.37 1.54 9.69
N ASP A 12 1.96 1.79 10.94
CA ASP A 12 0.72 1.23 11.50
C ASP A 12 -0.54 1.80 10.81
N GLN A 13 -0.53 3.09 10.47
CA GLN A 13 -1.60 3.71 9.68
C GLN A 13 -1.66 3.12 8.26
N LEU A 14 -0.52 2.87 7.63
CA LEU A 14 -0.46 2.22 6.31
C LEU A 14 -1.02 0.81 6.37
N LEU A 15 -0.61 0.01 7.36
CA LEU A 15 -1.11 -1.35 7.55
C LEU A 15 -2.61 -1.38 7.83
N THR A 16 -3.11 -0.44 8.65
CA THR A 16 -4.54 -0.30 8.94
C THR A 16 -5.32 0.04 7.67
N LEU A 17 -4.87 1.04 6.91
CA LEU A 17 -5.51 1.44 5.65
C LEU A 17 -5.50 0.31 4.62
N LEU A 18 -4.40 -0.46 4.55
CA LEU A 18 -4.28 -1.61 3.65
C LEU A 18 -5.06 -2.85 4.14
N ALA A 19 -5.54 -2.88 5.38
CA ALA A 19 -6.45 -3.92 5.86
C ALA A 19 -7.90 -3.65 5.44
N GLU A 20 -8.22 -2.43 4.99
CA GLU A 20 -9.56 -2.07 4.54
C GLU A 20 -9.92 -2.76 3.21
N LYS A 21 -11.22 -3.04 3.05
CA LYS A 21 -11.76 -3.68 1.84
C LYS A 21 -11.60 -2.80 0.59
N GLU A 22 -11.76 -1.49 0.76
CA GLU A 22 -11.59 -0.48 -0.28
C GLU A 22 -10.56 0.53 0.21
N VAL A 23 -9.38 0.53 -0.40
CA VAL A 23 -8.29 1.40 0.02
C VAL A 23 -8.52 2.82 -0.50
N ASN A 24 -8.53 3.79 0.42
CA ASN A 24 -8.50 5.20 0.04
C ASN A 24 -7.13 5.56 -0.55
N VAL A 25 -7.07 5.67 -1.88
CA VAL A 25 -5.84 5.91 -2.64
C VAL A 25 -5.20 7.25 -2.31
N ASP A 26 -6.00 8.29 -2.06
CA ASP A 26 -5.49 9.63 -1.73
C ASP A 26 -4.81 9.59 -0.35
N ARG A 27 -5.45 8.95 0.64
CA ARG A 27 -4.84 8.79 1.97
C ARG A 27 -3.59 7.91 1.92
N LEU A 28 -3.60 6.86 1.10
CA LEU A 28 -2.44 5.99 0.89
C LEU A 28 -1.26 6.79 0.32
N ALA A 29 -1.50 7.62 -0.70
CA ALA A 29 -0.46 8.46 -1.30
C ALA A 29 0.12 9.47 -0.29
N CYS A 30 -0.73 10.11 0.53
CA CYS A 30 -0.29 10.99 1.60
C CYS A 30 0.63 10.26 2.59
N LEU A 31 0.18 9.12 3.12
CA LEU A 31 0.95 8.34 4.10
C LEU A 31 2.29 7.85 3.53
N LEU A 32 2.34 7.43 2.27
CA LEU A 32 3.60 7.02 1.64
C LEU A 32 4.57 8.19 1.46
N ASN A 33 4.06 9.37 1.16
CA ASN A 33 4.88 10.58 1.07
C ASN A 33 5.41 11.00 2.45
N GLU A 34 4.55 10.98 3.48
CA GLU A 34 4.93 11.22 4.88
C GLU A 34 6.01 10.23 5.34
N ARG A 35 5.83 8.94 5.01
CA ARG A 35 6.81 7.88 5.31
C ARG A 35 8.16 8.16 4.68
N LYS A 36 8.17 8.51 3.39
CA LYS A 36 9.39 8.85 2.65
C LYS A 36 10.13 10.01 3.30
N GLN A 37 9.41 11.09 3.60
CA GLN A 37 9.99 12.27 4.26
C GLN A 37 10.61 11.90 5.61
N CYS A 38 9.93 11.11 6.43
CA CYS A 38 10.43 10.65 7.71
C CYS A 38 11.72 9.81 7.58
N ILE A 39 11.78 8.90 6.60
CA ILE A 39 12.98 8.10 6.32
C ILE A 39 14.13 9.00 5.88
N ASP A 40 13.88 9.98 5.01
CA ASP A 40 14.90 10.91 4.54
C ASP A 40 15.45 11.74 5.72
N GLU A 41 14.59 12.22 6.63
CA GLU A 41 14.99 12.91 7.87
C GLU A 41 15.84 12.02 8.80
N ILE A 42 15.47 10.74 8.97
CA ILE A 42 16.26 9.78 9.76
C ILE A 42 17.65 9.60 9.16
N ARG A 43 17.75 9.51 7.82
CA ARG A 43 19.02 9.35 7.11
C ARG A 43 19.92 10.57 7.27
N GLU A 44 19.35 11.77 7.35
CA GLU A 44 20.08 13.02 7.52
C GLU A 44 20.68 13.20 8.93
N GLN A 45 20.12 12.56 9.96
CA GLN A 45 20.58 12.72 11.35
C GLN A 45 21.94 12.06 11.67
N GLN A 46 22.57 11.32 10.74
CA GLN A 46 23.86 10.60 10.86
C GLN A 46 24.00 9.60 12.03
N ALA A 47 23.11 9.62 13.01
CA ALA A 47 22.96 8.62 14.04
C ALA A 47 21.90 7.62 13.59
N LEU A 48 22.35 6.53 12.96
CA LEU A 48 21.46 5.42 12.66
C LEU A 48 20.86 4.88 13.96
N PRO A 49 19.56 4.52 13.95
CA PRO A 49 18.94 3.83 15.07
C PRO A 49 19.69 2.55 15.43
N ASP A 50 19.41 2.03 16.63
CA ASP A 50 19.86 0.69 17.04
C ASP A 50 19.49 -0.35 15.97
N GLU A 51 20.33 -1.36 15.80
CA GLU A 51 20.19 -2.38 14.76
C GLU A 51 18.83 -3.09 14.88
N ASP A 52 18.41 -3.42 16.10
CA ASP A 52 17.13 -4.06 16.38
C ASP A 52 15.94 -3.20 15.93
N ILE A 53 16.01 -1.89 16.21
CA ILE A 53 14.98 -0.91 15.82
C ILE A 53 14.90 -0.81 14.29
N TRP A 54 16.05 -0.82 13.62
CA TRP A 54 16.10 -0.73 12.18
C TRP A 54 15.60 -2.01 11.50
N GLN A 55 15.91 -3.18 12.06
CA GLN A 55 15.36 -4.46 11.59
C GLN A 55 13.84 -4.54 11.73
N GLU A 56 13.28 -3.97 12.80
CA GLU A 56 11.83 -3.87 12.96
C GLU A 56 11.21 -2.99 11.86
N ALA A 57 11.81 -1.82 11.56
CA ALA A 57 11.34 -0.96 10.49
C ALA A 57 11.44 -1.62 9.09
N ILE A 58 12.46 -2.45 8.86
CA ILE A 58 12.57 -3.26 7.64
C ILE A 58 11.43 -4.28 7.58
N SER A 59 11.18 -5.01 8.66
CA SER A 59 10.12 -6.02 8.74
C SER A 59 8.73 -5.41 8.48
N ARG A 60 8.47 -4.21 9.01
CA ARG A 60 7.24 -3.45 8.72
C ARG A 60 7.16 -3.03 7.24
N SER A 61 8.28 -2.63 6.64
CA SER A 61 8.35 -2.30 5.22
C SER A 61 7.96 -3.48 4.32
N GLU A 62 8.45 -4.69 4.66
CA GLU A 62 8.12 -5.93 3.95
C GLU A 62 6.62 -6.24 4.06
N ALA A 63 6.05 -6.14 5.26
CA ALA A 63 4.63 -6.36 5.49
C ALA A 63 3.74 -5.39 4.68
N ILE A 64 4.11 -4.10 4.63
CA ILE A 64 3.40 -3.09 3.84
C ILE A 64 3.48 -3.45 2.35
N PHE A 65 4.66 -3.83 1.86
CA PHE A 65 4.88 -4.20 0.46
C PHE A 65 4.03 -5.42 0.05
N ASP A 66 4.00 -6.47 0.88
CA ASP A 66 3.19 -7.66 0.62
C ASP A 66 1.70 -7.33 0.55
N LYS A 67 1.21 -6.47 1.46
CA LYS A 67 -0.18 -6.01 1.44
C LYS A 67 -0.52 -5.21 0.19
N MET A 68 0.38 -4.35 -0.27
CA MET A 68 0.19 -3.62 -1.54
C MET A 68 0.14 -4.57 -2.74
N GLN A 69 1.00 -5.59 -2.77
CA GLN A 69 0.96 -6.60 -3.83
C GLN A 69 -0.36 -7.38 -3.84
N GLU A 70 -0.88 -7.74 -2.67
CA GLU A 70 -2.19 -8.38 -2.52
C GLU A 70 -3.31 -7.52 -3.12
N HIS A 71 -3.36 -6.23 -2.76
CA HIS A 71 -4.33 -5.27 -3.32
C HIS A 71 -4.20 -5.11 -4.84
N HIS A 72 -2.97 -5.00 -5.35
CA HIS A 72 -2.73 -4.90 -6.79
C HIS A 72 -3.24 -6.15 -7.54
N LYS A 73 -3.02 -7.34 -6.98
CA LYS A 73 -3.50 -8.60 -7.55
C LYS A 73 -5.03 -8.66 -7.57
N ILE A 74 -5.69 -8.26 -6.48
CA ILE A 74 -7.16 -8.21 -6.40
C ILE A 74 -7.72 -7.24 -7.45
N ALA A 75 -7.18 -6.02 -7.54
CA ALA A 75 -7.62 -5.02 -8.51
C ALA A 75 -7.44 -5.51 -9.97
N SER A 76 -6.30 -6.14 -10.25
CA SER A 76 -6.03 -6.74 -11.57
C SER A 76 -7.03 -7.84 -11.92
N GLN A 77 -7.39 -8.70 -10.97
CA GLN A 77 -8.38 -9.75 -11.17
C GLN A 77 -9.78 -9.18 -11.40
N GLN A 78 -10.17 -8.13 -10.65
CA GLN A 78 -11.44 -7.43 -10.85
C GLN A 78 -11.53 -6.81 -12.23
N LEU A 79 -10.49 -6.10 -12.69
CA LEU A 79 -10.41 -5.53 -14.04
C LEU A 79 -10.54 -6.60 -15.12
N PHE A 80 -9.88 -7.74 -14.95
CA PHE A 80 -9.97 -8.86 -15.89
C PHE A 80 -11.40 -9.42 -15.96
N ASN A 81 -12.05 -9.62 -14.81
CA ASN A 81 -13.43 -10.10 -14.74
C ASN A 81 -14.42 -9.10 -15.37
N MET A 82 -14.25 -7.80 -15.13
CA MET A 82 -15.07 -6.75 -15.77
C MET A 82 -14.92 -6.75 -17.30
N LYS A 83 -13.68 -6.91 -17.80
CA LYS A 83 -13.43 -7.01 -19.26
C LYS A 83 -14.13 -8.24 -19.86
N LYS A 84 -14.13 -9.39 -19.17
CA LYS A 84 -14.89 -10.58 -19.60
C LYS A 84 -16.40 -10.34 -19.60
N GLY A 85 -16.94 -9.80 -18.51
CA GLY A 85 -18.37 -9.48 -18.41
C GLY A 85 -18.86 -8.53 -19.51
N ARG A 86 -18.10 -7.47 -19.79
CA ARG A 86 -18.40 -6.54 -20.91
C ARG A 86 -18.42 -7.24 -22.26
N LYS A 87 -17.48 -8.15 -22.53
CA LYS A 87 -17.46 -8.94 -23.78
C LYS A 87 -18.67 -9.88 -23.88
N SER A 88 -19.04 -10.56 -22.80
CA SER A 88 -20.22 -11.44 -22.78
C SER A 88 -21.52 -10.68 -23.05
N VAL A 89 -21.70 -9.51 -22.43
CA VAL A 89 -22.88 -8.65 -22.67
C VAL A 89 -22.91 -8.14 -24.11
N GLN A 90 -21.77 -7.69 -24.67
CA GLN A 90 -21.71 -7.25 -26.07
C GLN A 90 -22.04 -8.37 -27.06
N ILE A 91 -21.59 -9.61 -26.80
CA ILE A 91 -21.93 -10.76 -27.64
C ILE A 91 -23.43 -11.05 -27.56
N TYR A 92 -24.01 -11.05 -26.35
CA TYR A 92 -25.44 -11.28 -26.18
C TYR A 92 -26.29 -10.26 -26.94
N GLN A 93 -25.96 -8.97 -26.82
CA GLN A 93 -26.65 -7.89 -27.56
C GLN A 93 -26.52 -7.98 -29.08
N ARG A 94 -25.43 -8.58 -29.59
CA ARG A 94 -25.21 -8.79 -31.03
C ARG A 94 -26.00 -9.98 -31.57
N ILE A 95 -26.22 -11.01 -30.75
CA ILE A 95 -26.97 -12.22 -31.13
C ILE A 95 -28.48 -12.03 -30.94
N SER A 96 -28.90 -11.16 -30.02
CA SER A 96 -30.31 -10.85 -29.75
C SER A 96 -30.90 -9.75 -30.65
N ARG A 97 -30.23 -9.41 -31.76
CA ARG A 97 -30.70 -8.51 -32.83
C ARG A 97 -30.90 -9.32 -34.10
#